data_AF-A0A2R7JZC1-F1
#
_entry.id   AF-A0A2R7JZC1-F1
#
_cell.length_a   1.000
_cell.length_b   1.000
_cell.length_c   1.000
_cell.angle_alpha   90.00
_cell.angle_beta   90.00
_cell.angle_gamma   90.00
#
_symmetry.space_group_name_H-M   'P 1'
#
loop_
_entity.id
_entity.type
_entity.pdbx_description
1 polymer ?
#
loop_
_entity_poly.entity_id
_entity_poly.type
_entity_poly.pdbx_seq_one_letter_code
_entity_poly.pdbx_strand_id
1 'polypeptide(L)'
;MSQDQVSLEVMRRAVAALPERERAVFWLCAVEGLDYRAIAERLGISLAEVERLLAAALLVIDRHLDDAAHATDPVTSGAKPFVIRLHRLARWLGFV
;
A
#
# COMPACT_ATOMS: atom_id res chain seq x y z
N MET A 1 -25.94 -6.32 -3.56
CA MET A 1 -24.59 -6.50 -4.13
C MET A 1 -23.69 -5.52 -3.40
N SER A 2 -22.94 -6.04 -2.44
CA SER A 2 -22.33 -5.29 -1.34
C SER A 2 -21.15 -4.44 -1.79
N GLN A 3 -21.07 -3.23 -1.25
CA GLN A 3 -20.00 -2.25 -1.47
C GLN A 3 -18.59 -2.84 -1.21
N ASP A 4 -18.49 -3.88 -0.38
CA ASP A 4 -17.26 -4.61 -0.05
C ASP A 4 -16.60 -5.37 -1.21
N GLN A 5 -17.36 -5.92 -2.18
CA GLN A 5 -16.77 -6.73 -3.25
C GLN A 5 -15.97 -5.89 -4.25
N VAL A 6 -16.42 -4.67 -4.50
CA VAL A 6 -15.74 -3.74 -5.43
C VAL A 6 -14.38 -3.35 -4.86
N SER A 7 -14.27 -3.14 -3.54
CA SER A 7 -13.00 -2.80 -2.89
C SER A 7 -11.96 -3.92 -2.97
N LEU A 8 -12.37 -5.19 -2.89
CA LEU A 8 -11.44 -6.32 -2.94
C LEU A 8 -10.83 -6.54 -4.33
N GLU A 9 -11.61 -6.43 -5.41
CA GLU A 9 -11.07 -6.60 -6.76
C GLU A 9 -10.12 -5.46 -7.15
N VAL A 10 -10.44 -4.21 -6.76
CA VAL A 10 -9.54 -3.06 -6.97
C VAL A 10 -8.22 -3.27 -6.21
N MET A 11 -8.29 -3.70 -4.95
CA MET A 11 -7.10 -4.01 -4.16
C MET A 11 -6.28 -5.15 -4.80
N ARG A 12 -6.95 -6.21 -5.28
CA ARG A 12 -6.29 -7.34 -5.95
C ARG A 12 -5.55 -6.89 -7.21
N ARG A 13 -6.16 -6.02 -8.02
CA ARG A 13 -5.53 -5.43 -9.22
C ARG A 13 -4.35 -4.53 -8.85
N ALA A 14 -4.50 -3.70 -7.81
CA ALA A 14 -3.43 -2.85 -7.33
C ALA A 14 -2.20 -3.67 -6.89
N VAL A 15 -2.41 -4.74 -6.12
CA VAL A 15 -1.34 -5.65 -5.67
C VAL A 15 -0.75 -6.45 -6.84
N ALA A 16 -1.57 -6.83 -7.83
CA ALA A 16 -1.09 -7.50 -9.04
C ALA A 16 -0.21 -6.58 -9.90
N ALA A 17 -0.51 -5.28 -9.94
CA ALA A 17 0.25 -4.28 -10.67
C ALA A 17 1.62 -3.95 -10.02
N LEU A 18 1.84 -4.35 -8.76
CA LEU A 18 3.11 -4.14 -8.07
C LEU A 18 4.24 -4.94 -8.72
N PRO A 19 5.44 -4.36 -8.85
CA PRO A 19 6.67 -5.09 -9.15
C PRO A 19 6.95 -6.16 -8.09
N GLU A 20 7.63 -7.24 -8.47
CA GLU A 20 7.80 -8.43 -7.63
C GLU A 20 8.47 -8.11 -6.28
N ARG A 21 9.48 -7.22 -6.28
CA ARG A 21 10.19 -6.77 -5.07
C ARG A 21 9.31 -5.94 -4.14
N GLU A 22 8.54 -5.02 -4.70
CA GLU A 22 7.60 -4.15 -3.97
C GLU A 22 6.48 -4.97 -3.35
N ARG A 23 5.94 -5.92 -4.12
CA ARG A 23 4.92 -6.86 -3.66
C ARG A 23 5.43 -7.73 -2.52
N ALA A 24 6.66 -8.22 -2.59
CA ALA A 24 7.25 -9.02 -1.53
C ALA A 24 7.37 -8.23 -0.22
N VAL A 25 7.91 -7.01 -0.26
CA VAL A 25 8.01 -6.14 0.92
C VAL A 25 6.63 -5.81 1.49
N PHE A 26 5.68 -5.43 0.63
CA PHE A 26 4.31 -5.15 1.03
C PHE A 26 3.63 -6.37 1.67
N TRP A 27 3.78 -7.55 1.09
CA TRP A 27 3.22 -8.80 1.63
C TRP A 27 3.78 -9.12 3.02
N LEU A 28 5.11 -9.05 3.16
CA LEU A 28 5.77 -9.32 4.44
C LEU A 28 5.35 -8.32 5.53
N CYS A 29 5.13 -7.06 5.16
CA CYS A 29 4.67 -6.05 6.10
C CYS A 29 3.17 -6.20 6.43
N ALA A 30 2.30 -6.34 5.42
CA ALA A 30 0.85 -6.24 5.57
C ALA A 30 0.18 -7.56 5.93
N VAL A 31 0.71 -8.69 5.48
CA VAL A 31 0.14 -10.02 5.73
C VAL A 31 0.86 -10.73 6.86
N GLU A 32 2.20 -10.68 6.86
CA GLU A 32 3.01 -11.36 7.88
C GLU A 32 3.28 -10.47 9.10
N GLY A 33 2.96 -9.18 9.04
CA GLY A 33 3.14 -8.25 10.15
C GLY A 33 4.61 -8.01 10.53
N LEU A 34 5.54 -8.25 9.63
CA LEU A 34 6.98 -8.13 9.91
C LEU A 34 7.42 -6.68 9.97
N ASP A 35 8.28 -6.38 10.95
CA ASP A 35 8.98 -5.10 11.02
C ASP A 35 9.96 -4.93 9.86
N TYR A 36 10.24 -3.67 9.50
CA TYR A 36 11.12 -3.33 8.38
C TYR A 36 12.52 -3.93 8.50
N ARG A 37 13.06 -4.06 9.73
CA ARG A 37 14.34 -4.75 9.97
C ARG A 37 14.26 -6.25 9.69
N ALA A 38 13.17 -6.91 10.09
CA ALA A 38 12.99 -8.33 9.80
C ALA A 38 12.81 -8.58 8.30
N ILE A 39 12.12 -7.66 7.59
CA ILE A 39 12.01 -7.70 6.13
C ILE A 39 13.37 -7.51 5.46
N ALA A 40 14.15 -6.54 5.93
CA ALA A 40 15.51 -6.27 5.44
C ALA A 40 16.40 -7.52 5.53
N GLU A 41 16.42 -8.17 6.69
CA GLU A 41 17.18 -9.41 6.92
C GLU A 41 16.65 -10.56 6.04
N ARG A 42 15.33 -10.73 5.94
CA ARG A 42 14.70 -11.82 5.18
C ARG A 42 14.94 -11.69 3.67
N LEU A 43 15.01 -10.47 3.14
CA LEU A 43 15.23 -10.19 1.73
C LEU A 43 16.72 -9.91 1.40
N GLY A 44 17.59 -9.81 2.41
CA GLY A 44 19.01 -9.49 2.23
C GLY A 44 19.24 -8.09 1.66
N ILE A 45 18.40 -7.12 2.02
CA ILE A 45 18.48 -5.72 1.54
C ILE A 45 18.60 -4.74 2.71
N SER A 46 19.06 -3.52 2.45
CA SER A 46 19.14 -2.47 3.47
C SER A 46 17.76 -1.99 3.92
N LEU A 47 17.66 -1.53 5.17
CA LEU A 47 16.42 -0.94 5.72
C LEU A 47 15.88 0.20 4.83
N ALA A 48 16.76 1.10 4.38
CA ALA A 48 16.38 2.19 3.47
C ALA A 48 15.79 1.69 2.14
N GLU A 49 16.25 0.53 1.66
CA GLU A 49 15.71 -0.09 0.45
C GLU A 49 14.34 -0.73 0.71
N VAL A 50 14.11 -1.31 1.90
CA VAL A 50 12.78 -1.75 2.34
C VAL A 50 11.80 -0.58 2.36
N GLU A 51 12.19 0.54 2.96
CA GLU A 51 11.36 1.76 3.03
C GLU A 51 11.04 2.29 1.63
N ARG A 52 12.05 2.33 0.74
CA ARG A 52 11.89 2.78 -0.65
C ARG A 52 10.93 1.87 -1.42
N LEU A 53 11.08 0.55 -1.31
CA LEU A 53 10.21 -0.43 -1.97
C LEU A 53 8.78 -0.38 -1.40
N LEU A 54 8.63 -0.22 -0.09
CA LEU A 54 7.32 -0.09 0.52
C LEU A 54 6.62 1.21 0.10
N ALA A 55 7.34 2.33 0.07
CA ALA A 55 6.82 3.61 -0.40
C ALA A 55 6.39 3.54 -1.88
N ALA A 56 7.20 2.91 -2.74
CA ALA A 56 6.86 2.67 -4.14
C ALA A 56 5.59 1.81 -4.27
N ALA A 57 5.50 0.73 -3.48
CA ALA A 57 4.33 -0.14 -3.47
C ALA A 57 3.05 0.61 -3.10
N LEU A 58 3.12 1.40 -2.03
CA LEU A 58 2.00 2.19 -1.55
C LEU A 58 1.56 3.25 -2.57
N LEU A 59 2.49 3.88 -3.29
CA LEU A 59 2.16 4.86 -4.34
C LEU A 59 1.39 4.20 -5.50
N VAL A 60 1.80 3.00 -5.92
CA VAL A 60 1.07 2.25 -6.95
C VAL A 60 -0.32 1.88 -6.46
N ILE A 61 -0.46 1.44 -5.21
CA ILE A 61 -1.78 1.09 -4.66
C ILE A 61 -2.69 2.32 -4.56
N ASP A 62 -2.17 3.44 -4.06
CA ASP A 62 -2.90 4.70 -3.93
C ASP A 62 -3.45 5.18 -5.29
N ARG A 63 -2.62 5.16 -6.34
CA ARG A 63 -3.07 5.53 -7.69
C ARG A 63 -4.22 4.66 -8.20
N HIS A 64 -4.20 3.36 -7.88
CA HIS A 64 -5.22 2.41 -8.34
C HIS A 64 -6.53 2.58 -7.58
N LEU A 65 -6.46 2.97 -6.30
CA LEU A 65 -7.63 3.31 -5.50
C LEU A 65 -8.21 4.66 -5.94
N ASP A 66 -7.37 5.63 -6.24
CA ASP A 66 -7.76 6.94 -6.76
C ASP A 66 -8.46 6.81 -8.12
N ASP A 67 -7.89 6.06 -9.05
CA ASP A 67 -8.50 5.75 -10.36
C ASP A 67 -9.87 5.08 -10.23
N ALA A 68 -10.00 4.11 -9.32
CA ALA A 68 -11.26 3.42 -9.08
C ALA A 68 -12.32 4.32 -8.40
N ALA A 69 -11.90 5.24 -7.53
CA ALA A 69 -12.78 6.23 -6.93
C ALA A 69 -13.29 7.20 -7.99
N HIS A 70 -12.39 7.78 -8.80
CA HIS A 70 -12.75 8.70 -9.89
C HIS A 70 -13.62 8.03 -10.98
N ALA A 71 -13.48 6.72 -11.20
CA ALA A 71 -14.38 5.97 -12.08
C ALA A 71 -15.83 5.90 -11.56
N THR A 72 -16.02 6.09 -10.25
CA THR A 72 -17.32 6.03 -9.58
C THR A 72 -17.90 7.42 -9.28
N ASP A 73 -17.07 8.47 -9.19
CA ASP A 73 -17.52 9.87 -9.03
C ASP A 73 -16.74 10.89 -9.91
N PRO A 74 -17.40 11.60 -10.84
CA PRO A 74 -16.71 12.54 -11.73
C PRO A 74 -16.50 13.96 -11.17
N VAL A 75 -16.71 14.23 -9.86
CA VAL A 75 -16.79 15.63 -9.36
C VAL A 75 -15.95 15.96 -8.11
N THR A 76 -15.13 15.06 -7.57
CA THR A 76 -14.39 15.31 -6.31
C THR A 76 -12.88 15.16 -6.43
N SER A 77 -12.22 15.85 -7.37
CA SER A 77 -10.75 15.87 -7.40
C SER A 77 -10.19 16.89 -6.39
N GLY A 78 -9.94 16.39 -5.18
CA GLY A 78 -9.13 17.05 -4.17
C GLY A 78 -7.98 16.13 -3.79
N ALA A 79 -7.00 15.99 -4.68
CA ALA A 79 -5.81 15.17 -4.48
C ALA A 79 -5.10 15.57 -3.17
N LYS A 80 -5.21 14.70 -2.15
CA LYS A 80 -4.40 14.79 -0.94
C LYS A 80 -3.35 13.69 -0.99
N PRO A 81 -2.05 14.02 -1.05
CA PRO A 81 -1.01 13.01 -1.06
C PRO A 81 -1.04 12.19 0.23
N PHE A 82 -1.04 10.86 0.09
CA PHE A 82 -1.19 9.88 1.16
C PHE A 82 -0.09 9.94 2.24
N VAL A 83 1.05 10.62 1.98
CA VAL A 83 2.08 10.88 3.01
C VAL A 83 1.51 11.61 4.24
N ILE A 84 0.40 12.34 4.09
CA ILE A 84 -0.31 13.02 5.20
C ILE A 84 -1.30 12.06 5.92
N ARG A 85 -1.66 10.91 5.30
CA ARG A 85 -2.60 9.91 5.82
C ARG A 85 -1.90 8.70 6.49
N LEU A 86 -0.59 8.53 6.30
CA LEU A 86 0.22 7.46 6.94
C LEU A 86 0.17 7.55 8.48
N HIS A 87 0.01 8.75 9.05
CA HIS A 87 -0.16 8.95 10.50
C HIS A 87 -1.41 8.27 11.10
N ARG A 88 -2.39 7.87 10.28
CA ARG A 88 -3.59 7.15 10.75
C ARG A 88 -3.45 5.64 10.67
N LEU A 89 -2.60 5.11 9.79
CA LEU A 89 -2.31 3.68 9.68
C LEU A 89 -1.16 3.24 10.61
N ALA A 90 -0.17 4.11 10.87
CA ALA A 90 0.82 3.87 11.92
C ALA A 90 0.16 3.67 13.31
N ARG A 91 -0.96 4.35 13.55
CA ARG A 91 -1.78 4.18 14.76
C ARG A 91 -2.65 2.90 14.74
N TRP A 92 -2.88 2.28 13.59
CA TRP A 92 -3.57 0.98 13.45
C TRP A 92 -2.58 -0.21 13.47
N LEU A 93 -1.31 0.03 13.14
CA LEU A 93 -0.19 -0.92 13.16
C LEU A 93 0.66 -0.89 14.43
N GLY A 94 0.30 -0.07 15.43
CA GLY A 94 0.93 -0.10 16.75
C GLY A 94 2.36 0.49 16.82
N PHE A 95 2.74 1.38 15.90
CA PHE A 95 3.98 2.16 16.02
C PHE A 95 3.73 3.36 16.95
N VAL A 96 3.87 3.16 18.28
CA VAL A 96 4.15 4.18 19.30
C VAL A 96 5.08 3.61 20.37
#